data_AF-A0A6L8XY29-F1
#
_entry.id   AF-A0A6L8XY29-F1
#
_cell.length_a   1.000
_cell.length_b   1.000
_cell.length_c   1.000
_cell.angle_alpha   90.00
_cell.angle_beta   90.00
_cell.angle_gamma   90.00
#
_symmetry.space_group_name_H-M   'P 1'
#
loop_
_entity.id
_entity.type
_entity.pdbx_description
1 polymer ?
#
loop_
_entity_poly.entity_id
_entity_poly.type
_entity_poly.pdbx_seq_one_letter_code
_entity_poly.pdbx_strand_id
1 'polypeptide(L)'
;MKEVRIDGKRYNINTAEFIASWDNDLPYMDFGYLKETLYRKRTGEFFLYGEGGARTKYGRVDDDGRTYIGSEKIIPLTDAEARTWLKAYEEGDWTLRDWDEVECYE
;
A
#
# COMPACT_ATOMS: atom_id res chain seq x y z
N MET A 1 -8.61 -5.87 -13.83
CA MET A 1 -7.25 -6.42 -14.05
C MET A 1 -6.31 -5.52 -13.27
N LYS A 2 -5.74 -5.96 -12.14
CA LYS A 2 -5.02 -5.09 -11.20
C LYS A 2 -3.52 -5.04 -11.54
N GLU A 3 -3.21 -4.42 -12.69
CA GLU A 3 -1.84 -4.14 -13.10
C GLU A 3 -1.66 -2.68 -13.52
N VAL A 4 -0.47 -2.12 -13.28
CA VAL A 4 -0.12 -0.76 -13.67
C VAL A 4 1.30 -0.70 -14.23
N ARG A 5 1.55 0.26 -15.12
CA ARG A 5 2.90 0.63 -15.55
C ARG A 5 3.28 1.96 -14.92
N ILE A 6 4.39 1.97 -14.18
CA ILE A 6 4.95 3.18 -13.54
C ILE A 6 6.42 3.22 -13.94
N ASP A 7 6.86 4.34 -14.53
CA ASP A 7 8.24 4.56 -14.99
C ASP A 7 8.81 3.42 -15.85
N GLY A 8 8.00 2.93 -16.78
CA GLY A 8 8.36 1.82 -17.67
C GLY A 8 8.38 0.44 -17.01
N LYS A 9 8.18 0.35 -15.69
CA LYS A 9 8.11 -0.92 -14.94
C LYS A 9 6.67 -1.37 -14.79
N ARG A 10 6.44 -2.68 -14.96
CA ARG A 10 5.13 -3.32 -14.74
C ARG A 10 5.00 -3.81 -13.30
N TYR A 11 3.88 -3.48 -12.67
CA TYR A 11 3.47 -3.99 -11.35
C TYR A 11 2.13 -4.71 -11.50
N ASN A 12 2.07 -5.96 -11.05
CA ASN A 12 0.90 -6.81 -11.26
C ASN A 12 0.75 -7.76 -10.06
N ILE A 13 -0.32 -7.57 -9.29
CA ILE A 13 -0.56 -8.33 -8.06
C ILE A 13 -0.82 -9.83 -8.31
N ASN A 14 -1.26 -10.22 -9.50
CA ASN A 14 -1.55 -11.62 -9.83
C ASN A 14 -0.29 -12.43 -10.14
N THR A 15 0.83 -11.74 -10.43
CA THR A 15 2.10 -12.38 -10.82
C THR A 15 3.21 -12.18 -9.80
N ALA A 16 3.00 -11.26 -8.86
CA ALA A 16 3.90 -10.97 -7.77
C ALA A 16 3.67 -11.94 -6.60
N GLU A 17 4.69 -12.08 -5.78
CA GLU A 17 4.63 -12.85 -4.54
C GLU A 17 4.01 -11.99 -3.45
N PHE A 18 2.97 -12.52 -2.79
CA PHE A 18 2.41 -11.95 -1.58
C PHE A 18 3.39 -12.11 -0.42
N ILE A 19 3.66 -11.03 0.32
CA ILE A 19 4.54 -11.05 1.49
C ILE A 19 3.71 -10.97 2.78
N ALA A 20 2.94 -9.90 2.93
CA ALA A 20 2.13 -9.65 4.12
C ALA A 20 1.01 -8.65 3.82
N SER A 21 -0.04 -8.65 4.62
CA SER A 21 -1.12 -7.68 4.55
C SER A 21 -1.61 -7.27 5.92
N TRP A 22 -2.05 -6.02 6.02
CA TRP A 22 -2.72 -5.48 7.18
C TRP A 22 -3.96 -4.69 6.74
N ASP A 23 -4.98 -4.67 7.59
CA ASP A 23 -6.11 -3.77 7.48
C ASP A 23 -6.50 -3.23 8.86
N ASN A 24 -7.30 -2.17 8.88
CA ASN A 24 -7.73 -1.50 10.10
C ASN A 24 -9.00 -2.09 10.74
N ASP A 25 -9.33 -3.34 10.44
CA ASP A 25 -10.49 -4.09 10.94
C ASP A 25 -11.87 -3.48 10.60
N LEU A 26 -11.90 -2.44 9.76
CA LEU A 26 -13.16 -1.85 9.31
C LEU A 26 -13.77 -2.69 8.18
N PRO A 27 -15.11 -2.77 8.08
CA PRO A 27 -15.77 -3.42 6.96
C PRO A 27 -15.37 -2.80 5.63
N TYR A 28 -15.22 -3.59 4.56
CA TYR A 28 -14.83 -3.11 3.23
C TYR A 28 -15.67 -1.93 2.68
N MET A 29 -16.95 -1.86 3.07
CA MET A 29 -17.86 -0.79 2.65
C MET A 29 -17.77 0.49 3.51
N ASP A 30 -16.96 0.47 4.57
CA ASP A 30 -16.74 1.63 5.42
C ASP A 30 -15.89 2.68 4.69
N PHE A 31 -16.25 3.95 4.82
CA PHE A 31 -15.50 5.04 4.20
C PHE A 31 -14.07 5.17 4.74
N GLY A 32 -13.81 4.66 5.94
CA GLY A 32 -12.49 4.59 6.58
C GLY A 32 -11.76 3.27 6.36
N TYR A 33 -12.35 2.27 5.67
CA TYR A 33 -11.68 1.00 5.37
C TYR A 33 -10.29 1.25 4.78
N LEU A 34 -9.25 0.63 5.33
CA LEU A 34 -7.90 0.77 4.86
C LEU A 34 -7.21 -0.58 4.92
N LYS A 35 -6.69 -1.04 3.78
CA LYS A 35 -5.91 -2.25 3.68
C LYS A 35 -4.68 -2.01 2.83
N GLU A 36 -3.56 -2.57 3.24
CA GLU A 36 -2.34 -2.58 2.46
C GLU A 36 -1.78 -3.98 2.38
N THR A 37 -1.30 -4.35 1.19
CA THR A 37 -0.63 -5.62 0.94
C THR A 37 0.71 -5.37 0.29
N LEU A 38 1.77 -5.89 0.91
CA LEU A 38 3.12 -5.86 0.39
C LEU A 38 3.34 -7.04 -0.56
N TYR A 39 3.81 -6.71 -1.76
CA TYR A 39 4.16 -7.67 -2.80
C TYR A 39 5.62 -7.53 -3.21
N ARG A 40 6.21 -8.66 -3.63
CA ARG A 40 7.53 -8.72 -4.28
C ARG A 40 7.39 -9.18 -5.72
N LYS A 41 7.93 -8.40 -6.67
CA LYS A 41 8.01 -8.81 -8.08
C LYS A 41 8.98 -9.98 -8.23
N ARG A 42 8.84 -10.75 -9.32
CA ARG A 42 9.82 -11.78 -9.71
C ARG A 42 11.24 -11.24 -9.92
N THR A 43 11.35 -9.95 -10.24
CA THR A 43 12.61 -9.23 -10.44
C THR A 43 13.21 -8.69 -9.13
N GLY A 44 12.55 -8.92 -7.99
CA GLY A 44 13.02 -8.54 -6.66
C GLY A 44 12.43 -7.24 -6.12
N GLU A 45 11.97 -6.30 -6.96
CA GLU A 45 11.47 -5.02 -6.44
C GLU A 45 10.11 -5.17 -5.74
N PHE A 46 9.91 -4.35 -4.70
CA PHE A 46 8.71 -4.36 -3.87
C PHE A 46 7.70 -3.30 -4.31
N PHE A 47 6.44 -3.54 -3.95
CA PHE A 47 5.39 -2.54 -4.09
C PHE A 47 4.24 -2.84 -3.12
N LEU A 48 3.55 -1.78 -2.71
CA LEU A 48 2.29 -1.89 -2.00
C LEU A 48 1.14 -1.88 -2.98
N TYR A 49 0.15 -2.70 -2.67
CA TYR A 49 -1.19 -2.57 -3.18
C TYR A 49 -2.07 -2.10 -2.02
N GLY A 50 -2.48 -0.84 -2.08
CA GLY A 50 -3.33 -0.20 -1.10
C GLY A 50 -4.76 -0.14 -1.58
N GLU A 51 -5.69 -0.48 -0.71
CA GLU A 51 -7.13 -0.38 -0.91
C GLU A 51 -7.69 0.50 0.21
N GLY A 52 -8.62 1.38 -0.11
CA GLY A 52 -9.29 2.11 0.94
C GLY A 52 -10.57 2.81 0.55
N GLY A 53 -11.37 3.10 1.57
CA GLY A 53 -12.61 3.86 1.45
C GLY A 53 -12.36 5.33 1.13
N ALA A 54 -13.46 6.04 0.85
CA ALA A 54 -13.46 7.43 0.40
C ALA A 54 -12.73 8.43 1.31
N ARG A 55 -12.55 8.11 2.61
CA ARG A 55 -11.92 8.96 3.62
C ARG A 55 -10.48 8.55 3.95
N THR A 56 -9.85 7.74 3.10
CA THR A 56 -8.47 7.29 3.29
C THR A 56 -7.51 7.94 2.29
N LYS A 57 -6.21 7.74 2.48
CA LYS A 57 -5.18 8.14 1.50
C LYS A 57 -5.30 7.47 0.13
N TYR A 58 -6.11 6.42 0.03
CA TYR A 58 -6.44 5.74 -1.22
C TYR A 58 -7.79 6.15 -1.80
N GLY A 59 -8.56 7.00 -1.12
CA GLY A 59 -9.77 7.59 -1.68
C GLY A 59 -9.46 8.44 -2.91
N ARG A 60 -10.39 8.48 -3.87
CA ARG A 60 -10.32 9.37 -5.03
C ARG A 60 -11.65 10.06 -5.26
N VAL A 61 -11.64 11.11 -6.08
CA VAL A 61 -12.88 11.66 -6.62
C VAL A 61 -13.33 10.79 -7.80
N ASP A 62 -14.64 10.60 -7.92
CA ASP A 62 -15.27 9.98 -9.10
C ASP A 62 -14.97 10.76 -10.39
N ASP A 63 -15.32 10.15 -11.52
CA ASP A 63 -14.93 10.67 -12.83
C ASP A 63 -15.63 12.01 -13.16
N ASP A 64 -16.76 12.30 -12.50
CA ASP A 64 -17.51 13.55 -12.62
C ASP A 64 -17.02 14.65 -11.66
N GLY A 65 -16.07 14.35 -10.76
CA GLY A 65 -15.49 15.35 -9.86
C GLY A 65 -16.36 15.73 -8.66
N ARG A 66 -17.40 14.94 -8.33
CA ARG A 66 -18.46 15.33 -7.38
C ARG A 66 -18.48 14.51 -6.10
N THR A 67 -18.01 13.27 -6.15
CA THR A 67 -18.13 12.33 -5.03
C THR A 67 -16.78 11.74 -4.69
N TYR A 68 -16.44 11.70 -3.41
CA TYR A 68 -15.32 10.90 -2.94
C TYR A 68 -15.74 9.43 -2.87
N ILE A 69 -14.96 8.56 -3.50
CA ILE A 69 -15.19 7.12 -3.55
C ILE A 69 -13.96 6.38 -3.06
N GLY A 70 -14.17 5.15 -2.60
CA GLY A 70 -13.06 4.24 -2.31
C GLY A 70 -12.27 3.93 -3.58
N SER A 71 -10.97 3.68 -3.42
CA SER A 71 -10.11 3.30 -4.54
C SER A 71 -8.97 2.40 -4.11
N GLU A 72 -8.16 2.07 -5.10
CA GLU A 72 -6.98 1.23 -4.97
C GLU A 72 -5.79 1.90 -5.66
N LYS A 73 -4.59 1.68 -5.12
CA LYS A 73 -3.36 2.23 -5.68
C LYS A 73 -2.21 1.24 -5.56
N ILE A 74 -1.42 1.14 -6.61
CA ILE A 74 -0.11 0.48 -6.57
C ILE A 74 0.96 1.55 -6.32
N ILE A 75 1.80 1.32 -5.31
CA ILE A 75 2.88 2.20 -4.91
C ILE A 75 4.19 1.40 -4.97
N PRO A 76 5.08 1.67 -5.95
CA PRO A 76 6.43 1.11 -5.95
C PRO A 76 7.16 1.49 -4.68
N LEU A 77 7.90 0.54 -4.10
CA LEU A 77 8.74 0.77 -2.93
C LEU A 77 10.21 0.47 -3.26
N THR A 78 11.09 1.23 -2.64
CA THR A 78 12.49 0.87 -2.45
C THR A 78 12.61 -0.28 -1.43
N ASP A 79 13.77 -0.93 -1.39
CA ASP A 79 14.04 -1.98 -0.42
C ASP A 79 13.96 -1.47 1.03
N ALA A 80 14.37 -0.22 1.28
CA ALA A 80 14.28 0.40 2.61
C ALA A 80 12.80 0.60 3.02
N GLU A 81 11.98 1.15 2.14
CA GLU A 81 10.53 1.30 2.36
C GLU A 81 9.81 -0.02 2.61
N ALA A 82 10.17 -1.06 1.87
CA ALA A 82 9.59 -2.39 2.08
C ALA A 82 9.98 -2.98 3.45
N ARG A 83 11.23 -2.81 3.89
CA ARG A 83 11.71 -3.27 5.20
C ARG A 83 11.04 -2.53 6.35
N THR A 84 10.93 -1.21 6.26
CA THR A 84 10.23 -0.40 7.27
C THR A 84 8.77 -0.82 7.39
N TRP A 85 8.10 -1.03 6.25
CA TRP A 85 6.73 -1.53 6.24
C TRP A 85 6.60 -2.90 6.92
N LEU A 86 7.51 -3.83 6.60
CA LEU A 86 7.48 -5.18 7.17
C LEU A 86 7.77 -5.16 8.68
N LYS A 87 8.70 -4.33 9.14
CA LYS A 87 8.97 -4.14 10.57
C LYS A 87 7.75 -3.62 11.32
N ALA A 88 7.07 -2.60 10.78
CA ALA A 88 5.82 -2.08 11.33
C ALA A 88 4.74 -3.17 11.43
N TYR A 89 4.63 -4.01 10.39
CA TYR A 89 3.72 -5.14 10.38
C TYR A 89 4.06 -6.20 11.44
N GLU A 90 5.33 -6.58 11.56
CA GLU A 90 5.81 -7.60 12.51
C GLU A 90 5.65 -7.16 13.96
N GLU A 91 5.91 -5.89 14.26
CA GLU A 91 5.79 -5.32 15.60
C GLU A 91 4.35 -4.90 15.94
N GLY A 92 3.48 -4.80 14.93
CA GLY A 92 2.14 -4.22 15.08
C GLY A 92 2.16 -2.72 15.39
N ASP A 93 3.30 -2.06 15.17
CA ASP A 93 3.52 -0.64 15.44
C ASP A 93 3.64 0.15 14.14
N TRP A 94 2.53 0.76 13.74
CA TRP A 94 2.43 1.55 12.52
C TRP A 94 3.07 2.94 12.63
N THR A 95 3.47 3.38 13.83
CA THR A 95 4.20 4.65 14.04
C THR A 95 5.59 4.61 13.41
N LEU A 96 6.16 3.41 13.23
CA LEU A 96 7.44 3.18 12.56
C LEU A 96 7.47 3.61 11.09
N ARG A 97 6.31 3.93 10.50
CA ARG A 97 6.20 4.42 9.12
C ARG A 97 6.26 5.94 9.00
N ASP A 98 6.30 6.68 10.10
CA ASP A 98 6.47 8.13 10.07
C ASP A 98 7.95 8.44 9.80
N TRP A 99 8.20 8.75 8.52
CA TRP A 99 9.51 8.90 7.87
C TRP A 99 10.41 10.02 8.41
N ASP A 100 10.00 10.74 9.45
CA ASP A 100 10.76 11.85 10.02
C ASP A 100 11.67 11.44 11.21
N GLU A 101 11.56 10.23 11.76
CA GLU A 101 12.35 9.81 12.93
C GLU A 101 12.90 8.37 12.85
N VAL A 102 13.47 7.96 11.71
CA VAL A 102 14.29 6.75 11.70
C VAL A 102 15.74 7.15 11.89
N GLU A 103 16.15 7.34 13.14
CA GLU A 103 17.57 7.25 13.50
C GLU A 103 18.08 5.88 13.02
N CYS A 104 19.04 5.94 12.10
CA CYS A 104 19.88 4.81 11.73
C CYS A 104 20.61 4.33 12.99
N TYR A 105 20.12 3.27 13.63
CA TYR A 105 20.97 2.52 14.56
C TYR A 105 21.91 1.64 13.71
N GLU A 106 23.19 2.00 13.74
CA GLU A 106 24.32 1.22 13.20
C GLU A 106 24.46 -0.14 13.89
#